data_AF-A0A968LBQ4-F1
#
_entry.id   AF-A0A968LBQ4-F1
#
_cell.length_a   1.000
_cell.length_b   1.000
_cell.length_c   1.000
_cell.angle_alpha   90.00
_cell.angle_beta   90.00
_cell.angle_gamma   90.00
#
_symmetry.space_group_name_H-M   'P 1'
#
loop_
_entity.id
_entity.type
_entity.pdbx_description
1 polymer ?
#
loop_
_entity_poly.entity_id
_entity_poly.type
_entity_poly.pdbx_seq_one_letter_code
_entity_poly.pdbx_strand_id
1 'polypeptide(L)'
;MTVYKFRLIAITIILLLVLAAIVSNEAFAQKQAKDQSLRRGETRVTLDPAMFSDPKVRQAYQVAKEIPWVLDSIYCFCQCEESPAFRHKSLLSCYVDKHAAM
;
A
#
# COMPACT_ATOMS: atom_id res chain seq x y z
N MET A 1 23.63 -13.64 -50.38
CA MET A 1 23.53 -12.54 -49.37
C MET A 1 22.09 -12.21 -48.95
N THR A 2 21.07 -12.46 -49.78
CA THR A 2 19.67 -12.12 -49.49
C THR A 2 19.04 -12.97 -48.37
N VAL A 3 19.39 -14.26 -48.30
CA VAL A 3 18.87 -15.21 -47.29
C VAL A 3 19.37 -14.89 -45.87
N TYR A 4 20.62 -14.41 -45.75
CA TYR A 4 21.21 -14.07 -44.46
C TYR A 4 20.60 -12.78 -43.88
N LYS A 5 20.28 -11.80 -44.74
CA LYS A 5 19.55 -10.59 -44.36
C LYS A 5 18.13 -10.92 -43.91
N PHE A 6 17.43 -11.82 -44.59
CA PHE A 6 16.09 -12.28 -44.18
C PHE A 6 16.10 -12.98 -42.82
N ARG A 7 17.11 -13.82 -42.55
CA ARG A 7 17.28 -14.48 -41.25
C ARG A 7 17.60 -13.49 -40.13
N LEU A 8 18.47 -12.51 -40.38
CA LEU A 8 18.79 -11.44 -39.41
C LEU A 8 17.55 -10.62 -39.05
N ILE A 9 16.75 -10.22 -40.05
CA ILE A 9 15.51 -9.46 -39.83
C ILE A 9 14.52 -10.28 -39.00
N ALA A 10 14.31 -11.55 -39.34
CA ALA A 10 13.42 -12.43 -38.57
C ALA A 10 13.86 -12.58 -37.10
N ILE A 11 15.16 -12.75 -36.86
CA ILE A 11 15.71 -12.85 -35.49
C ILE A 11 15.47 -11.54 -34.72
N THR A 12 15.73 -10.38 -35.32
CA THR A 12 15.52 -9.09 -34.65
C THR A 12 14.06 -8.82 -34.29
N ILE A 13 13.11 -9.23 -35.15
CA ILE A 13 11.68 -9.12 -34.89
C ILE A 13 11.27 -10.03 -33.72
N ILE A 14 11.75 -11.27 -33.71
CA ILE A 14 11.48 -12.22 -32.62
C ILE A 14 12.04 -11.67 -31.30
N LEU A 15 13.25 -11.12 -31.31
CA LEU A 15 13.88 -10.53 -30.12
C LEU A 15 13.09 -9.33 -29.58
N LEU A 16 12.61 -8.45 -30.46
CA LEU A 16 11.76 -7.32 -30.09
C LEU A 16 10.42 -7.76 -29.50
N LEU A 17 9.79 -8.79 -30.08
CA LEU A 17 8.53 -9.35 -29.58
C LEU A 17 8.69 -9.98 -28.20
N VAL A 18 9.78 -10.70 -27.97
CA VAL A 18 10.10 -11.30 -26.66
C VAL A 18 10.35 -10.20 -25.62
N LEU A 19 11.11 -9.16 -25.95
CA LEU A 19 11.33 -8.00 -25.09
C LEU A 19 10.01 -7.30 -24.71
N ALA A 20 9.11 -7.07 -25.67
CA ALA A 20 7.81 -6.47 -25.40
C ALA A 20 6.94 -7.33 -24.46
N ALA A 21 6.97 -8.65 -24.62
CA ALA A 21 6.23 -9.56 -23.75
C ALA A 21 6.74 -9.56 -22.30
N ILE A 22 8.06 -9.46 -22.10
CA ILE A 22 8.67 -9.40 -20.76
C ILE A 22 8.29 -8.10 -20.05
N VAL A 23 8.36 -6.95 -20.74
CA VAL A 23 7.98 -5.64 -20.17
C VAL A 23 6.49 -5.59 -19.79
N SER A 24 5.63 -6.27 -20.54
CA SER A 24 4.19 -6.35 -20.26
C SER A 24 3.86 -7.10 -18.96
N ASN A 25 4.70 -8.08 -18.56
CA ASN A 25 4.46 -8.91 -17.38
C ASN A 25 4.70 -8.14 -16.07
N GLU A 26 5.74 -7.30 -16.04
CA GLU A 26 6.09 -6.45 -14.89
C GLU A 26 4.95 -5.47 -14.57
N ALA A 27 4.31 -4.90 -15.60
CA ALA A 27 3.19 -3.96 -15.45
C ALA A 27 1.90 -4.61 -14.92
N PHE A 28 1.73 -5.92 -15.10
CA PHE A 28 0.53 -6.66 -14.65
C PHE A 28 0.69 -7.26 -13.24
N ALA A 29 1.92 -7.56 -12.80
CA ALA A 29 2.19 -8.21 -11.52
C ALA A 29 1.70 -7.41 -10.30
N GLN A 30 1.55 -6.08 -10.41
CA GLN A 30 1.23 -5.22 -9.27
C GLN A 30 -0.25 -4.86 -9.12
N LYS A 31 -1.14 -5.26 -10.05
CA LYS A 31 -2.58 -4.97 -9.92
C LYS A 31 -3.27 -6.02 -9.04
N GLN A 32 -2.74 -6.26 -7.85
CA GLN A 32 -3.42 -7.09 -6.87
C GLN A 32 -4.64 -6.33 -6.34
N ALA A 33 -5.83 -6.90 -6.48
CA ALA A 33 -7.02 -6.37 -5.85
C ALA A 33 -6.78 -6.30 -4.33
N LYS A 34 -7.12 -5.16 -3.75
CA LYS A 34 -6.91 -4.88 -2.33
C LYS A 34 -7.75 -5.83 -1.48
N ASP A 35 -7.12 -6.88 -0.96
CA ASP A 35 -7.77 -7.84 -0.07
C ASP A 35 -8.32 -7.11 1.17
N GLN A 36 -9.61 -7.33 1.43
CA GLN A 36 -10.33 -6.74 2.55
C GLN A 36 -10.58 -7.75 3.68
N SER A 37 -10.24 -9.03 3.49
CA SER A 37 -10.47 -10.10 4.47
C SER A 37 -9.83 -9.82 5.83
N LEU A 38 -8.71 -9.07 5.83
CA LEU A 38 -7.97 -8.71 7.03
C LEU A 38 -8.48 -7.43 7.71
N ARG A 39 -9.43 -6.70 7.12
CA ARG A 39 -9.93 -5.43 7.69
C ARG A 39 -10.67 -5.67 8.99
N ARG A 40 -10.36 -4.87 10.00
CA ARG A 40 -11.00 -4.90 11.31
C ARG A 40 -12.13 -3.87 11.44
N GLY A 41 -12.37 -3.07 10.40
CA GLY A 41 -13.62 -2.34 10.19
C GLY A 41 -13.67 -0.92 10.75
N GLU A 42 -12.53 -0.26 10.98
CA GLU A 42 -12.48 1.18 11.23
C GLU A 42 -12.82 1.97 9.97
N THR A 43 -13.81 2.85 10.09
CA THR A 43 -14.37 3.64 8.99
C THR A 43 -14.24 5.13 9.22
N ARG A 44 -13.82 5.55 10.43
CA ARG A 44 -13.61 6.96 10.76
C ARG A 44 -12.36 7.49 10.04
N VAL A 45 -12.39 8.79 9.73
CA VAL A 45 -11.28 9.50 9.11
C VAL A 45 -10.20 9.76 10.16
N THR A 46 -8.94 9.63 9.78
CA THR A 46 -7.81 9.98 10.65
C THR A 46 -7.75 11.48 10.91
N LEU A 47 -7.14 11.87 12.01
CA LEU A 47 -6.90 13.27 12.32
C LEU A 47 -5.96 13.93 11.30
N ASP A 48 -6.18 15.22 11.04
CA ASP A 48 -5.33 16.02 10.16
C ASP A 48 -3.90 16.11 10.71
N PRO A 49 -2.87 15.64 9.96
CA PRO A 49 -1.48 15.74 10.37
C PRO A 49 -1.05 17.16 10.74
N ALA A 50 -1.62 18.19 10.11
CA ALA A 50 -1.27 19.58 10.34
C ALA A 50 -1.54 20.05 11.80
N MET A 51 -2.34 19.30 12.57
CA MET A 51 -2.61 19.60 13.98
C MET A 51 -1.43 19.30 14.92
N PHE A 52 -0.43 18.53 14.47
CA PHE A 52 0.68 18.08 15.31
C PHE A 52 1.95 18.88 15.04
N SER A 53 2.51 19.50 16.08
CA SER A 53 3.77 20.26 16.01
C SER A 53 4.99 19.35 15.91
N ASP A 54 4.96 18.20 16.58
CA ASP A 54 6.03 17.20 16.50
C ASP A 54 6.11 16.62 15.07
N PRO A 55 7.28 16.73 14.39
CA PRO A 55 7.43 16.24 13.02
C PRO A 55 7.20 14.75 12.84
N LYS A 56 7.57 13.91 13.82
CA LYS A 56 7.40 12.45 13.75
C LYS A 56 5.94 12.07 13.91
N VAL A 57 5.23 12.70 14.85
CA VAL A 57 3.79 12.49 15.02
C VAL A 57 3.05 12.91 13.76
N ARG A 58 3.35 14.10 13.22
CA ARG A 58 2.78 14.57 11.95
C ARG A 58 3.01 13.56 10.82
N GLN A 59 4.23 13.05 10.67
CA GLN A 59 4.54 12.05 9.67
C GLN A 59 3.74 10.75 9.87
N ALA A 60 3.58 10.29 11.11
CA ALA A 60 2.80 9.09 11.41
C ALA A 60 1.32 9.24 11.03
N TYR A 61 0.69 10.38 11.37
CA TYR A 61 -0.69 10.67 10.95
C TYR A 61 -0.81 10.84 9.43
N GLN A 62 0.22 11.36 8.76
CA GLN A 62 0.23 11.46 7.29
C GLN A 62 0.22 10.08 6.65
N VAL A 63 1.06 9.16 7.13
CA VAL A 63 1.06 7.76 6.67
C VAL A 63 -0.30 7.10 6.95
N ALA A 64 -0.87 7.30 8.14
CA ALA A 64 -2.18 6.75 8.48
C ALA A 64 -3.30 7.25 7.54
N LYS A 65 -3.21 8.50 7.09
CA LYS A 65 -4.12 9.09 6.09
C LYS A 65 -3.91 8.52 4.68
N GLU A 66 -2.67 8.21 4.30
CA GLU A 66 -2.32 7.69 2.97
C GLU A 66 -2.66 6.20 2.80
N ILE A 67 -2.46 5.39 3.86
CA ILE A 67 -2.67 3.94 3.84
C ILE A 67 -3.62 3.45 4.94
N PRO A 68 -4.81 4.05 5.13
CA PRO A 68 -5.70 3.74 6.25
C PRO A 68 -6.08 2.26 6.30
N TRP A 69 -6.18 1.64 5.13
CA TRP A 69 -6.50 0.25 4.99
C TRP A 69 -5.43 -0.70 5.53
N VAL A 70 -4.14 -0.34 5.42
CA VAL A 70 -3.08 -1.19 5.98
C VAL A 70 -3.22 -1.19 7.50
N LEU A 71 -3.41 -0.01 8.09
CA LEU A 71 -3.58 0.14 9.53
C LEU A 71 -4.88 -0.51 10.02
N ASP A 72 -5.96 -0.48 9.24
CA ASP A 72 -7.19 -1.19 9.60
C ASP A 72 -7.06 -2.72 9.48
N SER A 73 -6.01 -3.21 8.83
CA SER A 73 -5.69 -4.65 8.80
C SER A 73 -4.77 -5.10 9.93
N ILE A 74 -4.32 -4.18 10.77
CA ILE A 74 -3.34 -4.46 11.82
C ILE A 74 -4.01 -4.35 13.18
N TYR A 75 -3.81 -5.38 14.01
CA TYR A 75 -4.13 -5.31 15.42
C TYR A 75 -3.11 -4.41 16.15
N CYS A 76 -3.58 -3.53 17.02
CA CYS A 76 -2.71 -2.55 17.67
C CYS A 76 -1.82 -3.21 18.74
N PHE A 77 -0.52 -2.96 18.68
CA PHE A 77 0.46 -3.47 19.65
C PHE A 77 0.11 -3.12 21.11
N CYS A 78 -0.53 -1.97 21.32
CA CYS A 78 -0.92 -1.49 22.64
C CYS A 78 -2.13 -2.25 23.25
N GLN A 79 -2.71 -3.23 22.54
CA GLN A 79 -3.88 -4.01 23.01
C GLN A 79 -5.05 -3.08 23.40
N CYS A 80 -5.29 -2.06 22.57
CA CYS A 80 -6.31 -1.06 22.84
C CYS A 80 -7.74 -1.59 22.66
N GLU A 81 -7.93 -2.71 21.97
CA GLU A 81 -9.23 -3.34 21.77
C GLU A 81 -9.78 -3.87 23.10
N GLU A 82 -8.89 -4.43 23.92
CA GLU A 82 -9.14 -4.99 25.24
C GLU A 82 -9.16 -3.91 26.33
N SER A 83 -8.53 -2.76 26.06
CA SER A 83 -8.50 -1.65 27.00
C SER A 83 -9.89 -1.03 27.17
N PRO A 84 -10.45 -0.99 28.39
CA PRO A 84 -11.77 -0.39 28.63
C PRO A 84 -11.78 1.13 28.40
N ALA A 85 -10.63 1.80 28.40
CA ALA A 85 -10.52 3.24 28.20
C ALA A 85 -10.61 3.66 26.73
N PHE A 86 -10.10 2.83 25.80
CA PHE A 86 -9.96 3.20 24.38
C PHE A 86 -10.85 2.39 23.45
N ARG A 87 -10.86 1.05 23.61
CA ARG A 87 -11.65 0.12 22.79
C ARG A 87 -11.45 0.31 21.28
N HIS A 88 -10.21 0.54 20.88
CA HIS A 88 -9.79 0.70 19.49
C HIS A 88 -9.67 -0.67 18.81
N LYS A 89 -10.45 -0.90 17.75
CA LYS A 89 -10.56 -2.20 17.07
C LYS A 89 -9.45 -2.51 16.08
N SER A 90 -8.65 -1.52 15.70
CA SER A 90 -7.50 -1.68 14.79
C SER A 90 -6.45 -0.61 15.07
N LEU A 91 -5.26 -0.76 14.49
CA LEU A 91 -4.24 0.28 14.56
C LEU A 91 -4.74 1.59 13.96
N LEU A 92 -5.62 1.56 12.95
CA LEU A 92 -6.22 2.77 12.37
C LEU A 92 -7.01 3.55 13.41
N SER A 93 -7.73 2.87 14.30
CA SER A 93 -8.53 3.50 15.36
C SER A 93 -7.69 4.41 16.27
N CYS A 94 -6.38 4.16 16.43
CA CYS A 94 -5.49 5.03 17.21
C CYS A 94 -5.22 6.39 16.54
N TYR A 95 -5.44 6.50 15.22
CA TYR A 95 -5.17 7.71 14.43
C TYR A 95 -6.43 8.53 14.15
N VAL A 96 -7.61 8.08 14.57
CA VAL A 96 -8.88 8.83 14.44
C VAL A 96 -9.12 9.75 15.65
N ASP A 97 -8.31 9.58 16.70
CA ASP A 97 -8.16 10.48 17.84
C ASP A 97 -6.68 10.75 18.11
N LYS A 98 -6.36 11.32 19.27
CA LYS A 98 -4.98 11.75 19.63
C LYS A 98 -4.14 10.64 20.27
N HIS A 99 -4.62 9.41 20.36
CA HIS A 99 -3.91 8.35 21.08
C HIS A 99 -2.55 8.01 20.44
N ALA A 100 -2.46 7.94 19.11
CA ALA A 100 -1.18 7.72 18.42
C ALA A 100 -0.14 8.85 18.63
N ALA A 101 -0.50 9.96 19.26
CA ALA A 101 0.38 11.08 19.61
C ALA A 101 0.81 11.13 21.09
N MET A 102 0.43 10.13 21.89
CA MET A 102 0.72 10.05 23.33
C MET A 102 2.02 9.30 23.63
#